data_AF-A0A8I2KMX0-F1
#
_entry.id   AF-A0A8I2KMX0-F1
#
_cell.length_a   1.000
_cell.length_b   1.000
_cell.length_c   1.000
_cell.angle_alpha   90.00
_cell.angle_beta   90.00
_cell.angle_gamma   90.00
#
_symmetry.space_group_name_H-M   'P 1'
#
loop_
_entity.id
_entity.type
_entity.pdbx_description
1 polymer ?
#
loop_
_entity_poly.entity_id
_entity_poly.type
_entity_poly.pdbx_seq_one_letter_code
_entity_poly.pdbx_strand_id
1 'polypeptide(L)'
;MQEEIDPILEADKILMAAVDEAIDSAVRNAGPELQRFGSRVSPRDYFADGVLRHLFFRLCGADPTTNTGGDPETAWKILYGGRSVARHWERERGSPATLRIKKDRPEDIDKDRTERQQLALSAQNFALTTVVRALVDHARTSDPAIKDRLEAVIDARHARLVSVSDTDREFTERAKTYLSLLTSRPD
;
A
#
# COMPACT_ATOMS: atom_id res chain seq x y z
N MET A 1 28.84 -3.18 -16.18
CA MET A 1 27.75 -2.97 -15.21
C MET A 1 26.54 -3.63 -15.85
N GLN A 2 26.25 -4.88 -15.47
CA GLN A 2 25.05 -5.57 -15.92
C GLN A 2 23.87 -4.96 -15.17
N GLU A 3 22.83 -4.54 -15.89
CA GLU A 3 21.56 -4.17 -15.25
C GLU A 3 21.04 -5.41 -14.54
N GLU A 4 21.02 -5.36 -13.22
CA GLU A 4 20.41 -6.39 -12.39
C GLU A 4 18.90 -6.33 -12.64
N ILE A 5 18.40 -7.27 -13.43
CA ILE A 5 16.97 -7.34 -13.79
C ILE A 5 16.19 -7.65 -12.52
N ASP A 6 15.33 -6.72 -12.09
CA ASP A 6 14.43 -6.93 -10.95
C ASP A 6 13.46 -8.08 -11.29
N PRO A 7 13.58 -9.25 -10.62
CA PRO A 7 12.76 -10.41 -10.93
C PRO A 7 11.27 -10.19 -10.64
N ILE A 8 10.93 -9.25 -9.75
CA ILE A 8 9.54 -8.89 -9.44
C ILE A 8 8.95 -8.11 -10.61
N LEU A 9 9.68 -7.11 -11.10
CA LEU A 9 9.26 -6.31 -12.25
C LEU A 9 9.06 -7.19 -13.50
N GLU A 10 9.92 -8.20 -13.69
CA GLU A 10 9.78 -9.11 -14.83
C GLU A 10 8.59 -10.06 -14.68
N ALA A 11 8.32 -10.56 -13.47
CA ALA A 11 7.12 -11.33 -13.18
C ALA A 11 5.84 -10.50 -13.43
N ASP A 12 5.83 -9.23 -13.03
CA ASP A 12 4.71 -8.32 -13.26
C ASP A 12 4.46 -8.09 -14.75
N LYS A 13 5.51 -7.91 -15.56
CA LYS A 13 5.37 -7.79 -17.02
C LYS A 13 4.76 -9.05 -17.64
N ILE A 14 5.23 -10.23 -17.23
CA ILE A 14 4.70 -11.51 -17.72
C ILE A 14 3.20 -11.62 -17.38
N LEU A 15 2.82 -11.26 -16.16
CA LEU A 15 1.41 -11.25 -15.74
C LEU A 15 0.57 -10.28 -16.58
N MET A 16 1.03 -9.04 -16.77
CA MET A 16 0.30 -8.04 -17.56
C MET A 16 0.14 -8.48 -19.01
N ALA A 17 1.19 -9.03 -19.62
CA ALA A 17 1.12 -9.57 -20.98
C ALA A 17 0.11 -10.72 -21.11
N ALA A 18 0.03 -11.60 -20.10
CA ALA A 18 -0.95 -12.68 -20.07
C ALA A 18 -2.40 -12.15 -19.94
N VAL A 19 -2.60 -11.09 -19.16
CA VAL A 19 -3.91 -10.42 -19.05
C VAL A 19 -4.31 -9.78 -20.38
N ASP A 20 -3.39 -9.09 -21.04
CA ASP A 20 -3.65 -8.48 -22.35
C ASP A 20 -4.02 -9.53 -23.41
N GLU A 21 -3.28 -10.65 -23.49
CA GLU A 21 -3.61 -11.73 -24.41
C GLU A 21 -4.97 -12.38 -24.09
N ALA A 22 -5.32 -12.51 -22.81
CA ALA A 22 -6.64 -13.02 -22.42
C ALA A 22 -7.77 -12.08 -22.88
N ILE A 23 -7.59 -10.77 -22.76
CA ILE A 23 -8.53 -9.76 -23.27
C ILE A 23 -8.62 -9.87 -24.80
N ASP A 24 -7.49 -9.95 -25.49
CA ASP A 24 -7.42 -10.05 -26.95
C ASP A 24 -8.10 -11.32 -27.48
N SER A 25 -7.90 -12.44 -26.80
CA SER A 25 -8.61 -13.69 -27.08
C SER A 25 -10.12 -13.55 -26.92
N ALA A 26 -10.59 -12.90 -25.85
CA ALA A 26 -12.02 -12.64 -25.64
C ALA A 26 -12.61 -11.73 -26.73
N VAL A 27 -11.87 -10.70 -27.15
CA VAL A 27 -12.26 -9.82 -28.27
C VAL A 27 -12.43 -10.62 -29.56
N ARG A 28 -11.47 -11.48 -29.90
CA ARG A 28 -11.54 -12.30 -31.13
C ARG A 28 -12.73 -13.26 -31.12
N ASN A 29 -12.99 -13.89 -29.97
CA ASN A 29 -13.97 -14.98 -29.87
C ASN A 29 -15.40 -14.49 -29.61
N ALA A 30 -15.59 -13.39 -28.89
CA ALA A 30 -16.91 -12.91 -28.46
C ALA A 30 -17.19 -11.43 -28.83
N GLY A 31 -16.18 -10.70 -29.30
CA GLY A 31 -16.33 -9.29 -29.71
C GLY A 31 -17.31 -9.06 -30.88
N PRO A 32 -17.34 -9.88 -31.94
CA PRO A 32 -18.29 -9.70 -33.04
C PRO A 32 -19.75 -9.80 -32.60
N GLU A 33 -20.06 -10.70 -31.66
CA GLU A 33 -21.40 -10.83 -31.10
C GLU A 33 -21.75 -9.63 -30.22
N LEU A 34 -20.84 -9.21 -29.35
CA LEU A 34 -21.02 -8.03 -28.50
C LEU A 34 -21.31 -6.75 -29.32
N GLN A 35 -20.64 -6.58 -30.47
CA GLN A 35 -20.90 -5.47 -31.38
C GLN A 35 -22.25 -5.58 -32.07
N ARG A 36 -22.68 -6.79 -32.45
CA ARG A 36 -24.01 -7.02 -33.05
C ARG A 36 -25.15 -6.63 -32.10
N PHE A 37 -24.96 -6.75 -30.79
CA PHE A 37 -25.92 -6.29 -29.79
C PHE A 37 -25.87 -4.78 -29.50
N GLY A 38 -25.08 -4.00 -30.26
CA GLY A 38 -25.11 -2.54 -30.22
C GLY A 38 -24.38 -1.91 -29.03
N SER A 39 -23.36 -2.58 -28.48
CA SER A 39 -22.49 -1.97 -27.46
C SER A 39 -21.90 -0.64 -27.95
N ARG A 40 -22.01 0.41 -27.14
CA ARG A 40 -21.40 1.73 -27.40
C ARG A 40 -19.90 1.77 -27.05
N VAL A 41 -19.40 0.73 -26.39
CA VAL A 41 -18.03 0.59 -25.92
C VAL A 41 -17.32 -0.44 -26.80
N SER A 42 -16.02 -0.22 -27.08
CA SER A 42 -15.25 -1.18 -27.86
C SER A 42 -15.21 -2.54 -27.15
N PRO A 43 -15.22 -3.69 -27.86
CA PRO A 43 -15.12 -4.98 -27.20
C PRO A 43 -13.90 -5.12 -26.29
N ARG A 44 -12.77 -4.51 -26.67
CA ARG A 44 -11.56 -4.52 -25.84
C ARG A 44 -11.81 -3.83 -24.50
N ASP A 45 -12.37 -2.63 -24.52
CA ASP A 45 -12.67 -1.87 -23.29
C ASP A 45 -13.73 -2.57 -22.44
N TYR A 46 -14.72 -3.21 -23.07
CA TYR A 46 -15.73 -4.00 -22.38
C TYR A 46 -15.11 -5.17 -21.59
N PHE A 47 -14.21 -5.94 -22.23
CA PHE A 47 -13.55 -7.06 -21.57
C PHE A 47 -12.52 -6.60 -20.54
N ALA A 48 -11.79 -5.50 -20.80
CA ALA A 48 -10.89 -4.89 -19.82
C ALA A 48 -11.63 -4.45 -18.54
N ASP A 49 -12.79 -3.81 -18.69
CA ASP A 49 -13.67 -3.46 -17.56
C ASP A 49 -14.21 -4.70 -16.84
N GLY A 50 -14.52 -5.77 -17.58
CA GLY A 50 -14.88 -7.07 -17.00
C GLY A 50 -13.77 -7.67 -16.13
N VAL A 51 -12.52 -7.62 -16.60
CA VAL A 51 -11.33 -8.08 -15.84
C VAL A 51 -11.13 -7.21 -14.59
N LEU A 52 -11.24 -5.88 -14.71
CA LEU A 52 -11.17 -4.97 -13.57
C LEU A 52 -12.21 -5.32 -12.50
N ARG A 53 -13.47 -5.50 -12.89
CA ARG A 53 -14.56 -5.88 -11.97
C ARG A 53 -14.29 -7.24 -11.30
N HIS A 54 -13.87 -8.23 -12.08
CA HIS A 54 -13.54 -9.55 -11.56
C HIS A 54 -12.45 -9.49 -10.48
N LEU A 55 -11.36 -8.77 -10.77
CA LEU A 55 -10.24 -8.60 -9.82
C LEU A 55 -10.66 -7.78 -8.59
N PHE A 56 -11.44 -6.72 -8.79
CA PHE A 56 -11.99 -5.92 -7.70
C PHE A 56 -12.78 -6.80 -6.72
N PHE A 57 -13.69 -7.65 -7.21
CA PHE A 57 -14.45 -8.55 -6.35
C PHE A 57 -13.54 -9.53 -5.59
N ARG A 58 -12.58 -10.16 -6.28
CA ARG A 58 -11.64 -11.08 -5.60
C ARG A 58 -10.83 -10.39 -4.51
N LEU A 59 -10.32 -9.19 -4.76
CA LEU A 59 -9.52 -8.44 -3.78
C LEU A 59 -10.37 -8.00 -2.58
N CYS A 60 -11.66 -7.75 -2.78
CA CYS A 60 -12.58 -7.46 -1.70
C CYS A 60 -13.06 -8.72 -0.97
N GLY A 61 -12.66 -9.93 -1.38
CA GLY A 61 -13.19 -11.18 -0.84
C GLY A 61 -14.63 -11.49 -1.25
N ALA A 62 -15.17 -10.78 -2.25
CA ALA A 62 -16.48 -11.05 -2.82
C ALA A 62 -16.41 -12.23 -3.81
N ASP A 63 -17.52 -12.93 -3.97
CA ASP A 63 -17.74 -13.88 -5.06
C ASP A 63 -17.89 -13.10 -6.39
N PRO A 64 -16.98 -13.29 -7.37
CA PRO A 64 -17.03 -12.55 -8.63
C PRO A 64 -18.21 -12.91 -9.56
N THR A 65 -18.96 -13.98 -9.25
CA THR A 65 -20.12 -14.42 -10.03
C THR A 65 -21.43 -13.84 -9.50
N THR A 66 -21.55 -13.68 -8.17
CA THR A 66 -22.75 -13.17 -7.51
C THR A 66 -22.59 -11.71 -7.04
N ASN A 67 -21.36 -11.19 -7.00
CA ASN A 67 -20.98 -9.89 -6.44
C ASN A 67 -21.33 -9.75 -4.94
N THR A 68 -21.37 -10.86 -4.21
CA THR A 68 -21.76 -10.89 -2.79
C THR A 68 -20.61 -11.32 -1.87
N GLY A 69 -20.72 -10.99 -0.58
CA GLY A 69 -19.78 -11.44 0.46
C GLY A 69 -18.50 -10.62 0.61
N GLY A 70 -18.35 -9.51 -0.13
CA GLY A 70 -17.15 -8.68 -0.05
C GLY A 70 -17.03 -7.84 1.22
N ASP A 71 -15.79 -7.53 1.60
CA ASP A 71 -15.42 -6.59 2.64
C ASP A 71 -15.55 -5.13 2.14
N PRO A 72 -16.48 -4.35 2.70
CA PRO A 72 -16.65 -2.95 2.35
C PRO A 72 -15.41 -2.10 2.63
N GLU A 73 -14.63 -2.41 3.67
CA GLU A 73 -13.45 -1.59 4.02
C GLU A 73 -12.36 -1.72 2.95
N THR A 74 -12.06 -2.95 2.52
CA THR A 74 -11.13 -3.22 1.43
C THR A 74 -11.63 -2.63 0.11
N ALA A 75 -12.93 -2.77 -0.19
CA ALA A 75 -13.53 -2.16 -1.37
C ALA A 75 -13.32 -0.64 -1.43
N TRP A 76 -13.59 0.06 -0.31
CA TRP A 76 -13.37 1.49 -0.23
C TRP A 76 -11.89 1.87 -0.38
N LYS A 77 -10.97 1.14 0.27
CA LYS A 77 -9.51 1.38 0.14
C LYS A 77 -9.05 1.36 -1.32
N ILE A 78 -9.49 0.35 -2.09
CA ILE A 78 -9.16 0.22 -3.52
C ILE A 78 -9.71 1.40 -4.32
N LEU A 79 -10.98 1.78 -4.08
CA LEU A 79 -11.60 2.92 -4.76
C LEU A 79 -10.91 4.25 -4.46
N TYR A 80 -10.45 4.47 -3.21
CA TYR A 80 -9.69 5.65 -2.84
C TYR A 80 -8.30 5.70 -3.50
N GLY A 81 -7.66 4.54 -3.70
CA GLY A 81 -6.44 4.43 -4.52
C GLY A 81 -6.67 4.96 -5.93
N GLY A 82 -7.71 4.47 -6.61
CA GLY A 82 -8.08 4.97 -7.95
C GLY A 82 -8.41 6.47 -7.97
N ARG A 83 -9.13 6.98 -6.96
CA ARG A 83 -9.44 8.41 -6.81
C ARG A 83 -8.17 9.26 -6.68
N SER A 84 -7.17 8.77 -5.95
CA SER A 84 -5.91 9.47 -5.71
C SER A 84 -5.08 9.59 -6.99
N VAL A 85 -5.04 8.52 -7.80
CA VAL A 85 -4.40 8.52 -9.13
C VAL A 85 -5.11 9.50 -10.06
N ALA A 86 -6.45 9.49 -10.13
CA ALA A 86 -7.20 10.45 -10.93
C ALA A 86 -6.90 11.91 -10.53
N ARG A 87 -6.89 12.21 -9.22
CA ARG A 87 -6.52 13.53 -8.68
C ARG A 87 -5.08 13.93 -9.04
N HIS A 88 -4.17 12.97 -9.13
CA HIS A 88 -2.80 13.25 -9.55
C HIS A 88 -2.76 13.69 -11.02
N TRP A 89 -3.40 12.96 -11.92
CA TRP A 89 -3.49 13.31 -13.33
C TRP A 89 -4.22 14.64 -13.59
N GLU A 90 -5.25 14.97 -12.81
CA GLU A 90 -5.93 16.28 -12.87
C GLU A 90 -4.92 17.42 -12.64
N ARG A 91 -4.03 17.28 -11.65
CA ARG A 91 -2.98 18.26 -11.34
C ARG A 91 -1.92 18.32 -12.44
N GLU A 92 -1.47 17.17 -12.96
CA GLU A 92 -0.51 17.13 -14.07
C GLU A 92 -1.03 17.83 -15.32
N ARG A 93 -2.32 17.68 -15.61
CA ARG A 93 -2.98 18.33 -16.75
C ARG A 93 -3.28 19.82 -16.52
N GLY A 94 -2.95 20.36 -15.35
CA GLY A 94 -3.25 21.75 -14.99
C GLY A 94 -4.75 22.06 -14.99
N SER A 95 -5.61 21.05 -14.93
CA SER A 95 -7.04 21.28 -14.76
C SER A 95 -7.27 21.76 -13.34
N PRO A 96 -7.73 23.01 -13.12
CA PRO A 96 -8.29 23.34 -11.83
C PRO A 96 -9.44 22.36 -11.59
N ALA A 97 -9.72 22.04 -10.34
CA ALA A 97 -10.85 21.22 -9.91
C ALA A 97 -12.22 21.88 -10.21
N THR A 98 -12.37 22.51 -11.37
CA THR A 98 -13.59 23.09 -11.93
C THR A 98 -14.48 21.96 -12.41
N LEU A 99 -15.06 21.24 -11.44
CA LEU A 99 -16.38 20.60 -11.48
C LEU A 99 -16.63 19.84 -10.16
N ARG A 100 -16.39 20.45 -9.00
CA ARG A 100 -17.00 19.96 -7.75
C ARG A 100 -17.84 21.05 -7.08
N ILE A 101 -19.04 21.24 -7.64
CA ILE A 101 -20.18 21.88 -6.95
C ILE A 101 -20.76 20.93 -5.88
N LYS A 102 -20.43 19.64 -5.87
CA LYS A 102 -20.72 18.78 -4.71
C LYS A 102 -19.63 18.92 -3.67
N LYS A 103 -19.96 19.63 -2.59
CA LYS A 103 -19.23 19.66 -1.32
C LYS A 103 -18.86 18.22 -0.94
N ASP A 104 -17.57 17.92 -0.85
CA ASP A 104 -17.09 16.63 -0.33
C ASP A 104 -17.78 16.38 1.02
N ARG A 105 -18.22 15.14 1.28
CA ARG A 105 -18.88 14.84 2.56
C ARG A 105 -17.86 15.11 3.68
N PRO A 106 -18.29 15.64 4.84
CA PRO A 106 -17.38 15.91 5.97
C PRO A 106 -16.53 14.69 6.35
N GLU A 107 -17.10 13.49 6.26
CA GLU A 107 -16.42 12.21 6.47
C GLU A 107 -15.25 11.98 5.50
N ASP A 108 -15.40 12.37 4.23
CA ASP A 108 -14.33 12.28 3.24
C ASP A 108 -13.21 13.28 3.55
N ILE A 109 -13.55 14.48 4.05
CA ILE A 109 -12.56 15.51 4.41
C ILE A 109 -11.77 15.10 5.64
N ASP A 110 -12.45 14.57 6.67
CA ASP A 110 -11.80 14.12 7.88
C ASP A 110 -10.95 12.87 7.63
N LYS A 111 -11.39 11.95 6.77
CA LYS A 111 -10.61 10.77 6.38
C LYS A 111 -9.39 11.11 5.52
N ASP A 112 -9.52 12.02 4.55
CA ASP A 112 -8.38 12.54 3.75
C ASP A 112 -7.37 13.26 4.67
N ARG A 113 -7.85 13.91 5.75
CA ARG A 113 -6.99 14.49 6.80
C ARG A 113 -6.30 13.40 7.62
N THR A 114 -7.00 12.36 8.04
CA THR A 114 -6.41 11.22 8.78
C THR A 114 -5.38 10.47 7.94
N GLU A 115 -5.66 10.22 6.66
CA GLU A 115 -4.72 9.58 5.73
C GLU A 115 -3.48 10.46 5.49
N ARG A 116 -3.65 11.77 5.33
CA ARG A 116 -2.51 12.71 5.28
C ARG A 116 -1.71 12.73 6.58
N GLN A 117 -2.37 12.65 7.73
CA GLN A 117 -1.70 12.55 9.03
C GLN A 117 -0.92 11.23 9.14
N GLN A 118 -1.50 10.10 8.72
CA GLN A 118 -0.82 8.80 8.71
C GLN A 118 0.36 8.78 7.75
N LEU A 119 0.23 9.39 6.57
CA LEU A 119 1.34 9.55 5.62
C LEU A 119 2.45 10.44 6.21
N ALA A 120 2.09 11.57 6.84
CA ALA A 120 3.06 12.45 7.49
C ALA A 120 3.79 11.75 8.65
N LEU A 121 3.05 11.00 9.48
CA LEU A 121 3.63 10.18 10.56
C LEU A 121 4.54 9.07 10.00
N SER A 122 4.15 8.42 8.91
CA SER A 122 4.96 7.38 8.26
C SER A 122 6.25 7.96 7.67
N ALA A 123 6.15 9.12 7.00
CA ALA A 123 7.32 9.83 6.46
C ALA A 123 8.25 10.33 7.58
N GLN A 124 7.69 10.85 8.68
CA GLN A 124 8.45 11.25 9.86
C GLN A 124 9.16 10.04 10.49
N ASN A 125 8.46 8.92 10.66
CA ASN A 125 9.03 7.68 11.20
C ASN A 125 10.15 7.15 10.30
N PHE A 126 9.98 7.20 8.98
CA PHE A 126 11.02 6.81 8.03
C PHE A 126 12.26 7.71 8.14
N ALA A 127 12.07 9.03 8.18
CA ALA A 127 13.17 9.98 8.33
C ALA A 127 13.93 9.78 9.65
N LEU A 128 13.20 9.64 10.77
CA LEU A 128 13.79 9.37 12.08
C LEU A 128 14.56 8.04 12.09
N THR A 129 13.98 6.98 11.54
CA THR A 129 14.61 5.66 11.42
C THR A 129 15.92 5.76 10.64
N THR A 130 15.91 6.49 9.53
CA THR A 130 17.09 6.69 8.66
C THR A 130 18.20 7.42 9.41
N VAL A 131 17.88 8.53 10.08
CA VAL A 131 18.85 9.31 10.86
C VAL A 131 19.43 8.48 12.01
N VAL A 132 18.58 7.78 12.77
CA VAL A 132 19.02 6.95 13.90
C VAL A 132 19.93 5.83 13.42
N ARG A 133 19.60 5.14 12.33
CA ARG A 133 20.47 4.09 11.75
C ARG A 133 21.84 4.63 11.38
N ALA A 134 21.89 5.77 10.67
CA ALA A 134 23.16 6.38 10.30
C ALA A 134 24.01 6.75 11.53
N LEU A 135 23.39 7.27 12.59
CA LEU A 135 24.07 7.58 13.84
C LEU A 135 24.55 6.33 14.58
N VAL A 136 23.74 5.26 14.63
CA VAL A 136 24.12 3.99 15.25
C VAL A 136 25.27 3.34 14.48
N ASP A 137 25.23 3.34 13.15
CA ASP A 137 26.30 2.81 12.31
C ASP A 137 27.61 3.59 12.48
N HIS A 138 27.51 4.92 12.62
CA HIS A 138 28.66 5.74 12.98
C HIS A 138 29.19 5.39 14.38
N ALA A 139 28.31 5.30 15.38
CA ALA A 139 28.69 5.02 16.76
C ALA A 139 29.33 3.63 16.95
N ARG A 140 28.93 2.64 16.14
CA ARG A 140 29.51 1.29 16.13
C ARG A 140 31.01 1.25 15.86
N THR A 141 31.55 2.25 15.17
CA THR A 141 33.00 2.36 14.95
C THR A 141 33.77 2.52 16.26
N SER A 142 33.14 3.15 17.26
CA SER A 142 33.74 3.45 18.56
C SER A 142 33.17 2.59 19.70
N ASP A 143 31.93 2.10 19.57
CA ASP A 143 31.27 1.20 20.53
C ASP A 143 30.55 0.05 19.79
N PRO A 144 31.26 -1.08 19.52
CA PRO A 144 30.65 -2.24 18.87
C PRO A 144 29.50 -2.88 19.66
N ALA A 145 29.45 -2.67 20.99
CA ALA A 145 28.45 -3.24 21.88
C ALA A 145 27.24 -2.30 22.12
N ILE A 146 27.12 -1.23 21.34
CA ILE A 146 26.06 -0.22 21.51
C ILE A 146 24.65 -0.81 21.48
N LYS A 147 24.42 -1.85 20.68
CA LYS A 147 23.12 -2.54 20.62
C LYS A 147 22.77 -3.17 21.98
N ASP A 148 23.68 -3.95 22.54
CA ASP A 148 23.47 -4.65 23.81
C ASP A 148 23.29 -3.66 24.97
N ARG A 149 24.03 -2.54 24.93
CA ARG A 149 23.85 -1.44 25.91
C ARG A 149 22.47 -0.80 25.81
N LEU A 150 21.96 -0.56 24.61
CA LEU A 150 20.62 0.00 24.42
C LEU A 150 19.53 -0.99 24.84
N GLU A 151 19.72 -2.29 24.60
CA GLU A 151 18.80 -3.33 25.03
C GLU A 151 18.78 -3.45 26.57
N ALA A 152 19.95 -3.39 27.21
CA ALA A 152 20.05 -3.38 28.67
C ALA A 152 19.31 -2.20 29.33
N VAL A 153 19.20 -1.05 28.64
CA VAL A 153 18.38 0.09 29.12
C VAL A 153 16.89 -0.24 29.10
N ILE A 154 16.41 -0.95 28.07
CA ILE A 154 15.03 -1.40 27.96
C ILE A 154 14.73 -2.44 29.07
N ASP A 155 15.62 -3.41 29.27
CA ASP A 155 15.48 -4.42 30.31
C ASP A 155 15.52 -3.82 31.72
N ALA A 156 16.41 -2.85 31.95
CA ALA A 156 16.47 -2.13 33.22
C ALA A 156 15.20 -1.32 33.50
N ARG A 157 14.51 -0.80 32.46
CA ARG A 157 13.20 -0.16 32.63
C ARG A 157 12.15 -1.18 33.05
N HIS A 158 12.10 -2.34 32.38
CA HIS A 158 11.14 -3.40 32.70
C HIS A 158 11.33 -3.92 34.14
N ALA A 159 12.58 -4.14 34.56
CA ALA A 159 12.92 -4.64 35.89
C ALA A 159 12.56 -3.68 37.05
N ARG A 160 12.34 -2.38 36.76
CA ARG A 160 11.92 -1.39 37.78
C ARG A 160 10.42 -1.39 38.04
N LEU A 161 9.63 -2.12 37.25
CA LEU A 161 8.19 -2.19 37.42
C LEU A 161 7.85 -3.05 38.64
N VAL A 162 7.14 -2.47 39.60
CA VAL A 162 6.74 -3.14 40.85
C VAL A 162 5.73 -4.28 40.59
N SER A 163 4.92 -4.14 39.53
CA SER A 163 4.01 -5.16 39.02
C SER A 163 3.98 -5.07 37.50
N VAL A 164 4.15 -6.20 36.82
CA VAL A 164 4.20 -6.25 35.35
C VAL A 164 2.80 -6.59 34.81
N SER A 165 2.14 -5.60 34.22
CA SER A 165 0.89 -5.81 33.48
C SER A 165 1.14 -6.36 32.08
N ASP A 166 0.09 -6.86 31.42
CA ASP A 166 0.19 -7.31 30.03
C ASP A 166 0.56 -6.15 29.09
N THR A 167 0.09 -4.93 29.36
CA THR A 167 0.47 -3.72 28.63
C THR A 167 1.97 -3.41 28.79
N ASP A 168 2.53 -3.62 29.98
CA ASP A 168 3.96 -3.39 30.23
C ASP A 168 4.84 -4.41 29.50
N ARG A 169 4.39 -5.68 29.41
CA ARG A 169 5.06 -6.69 28.58
C ARG A 169 4.99 -6.32 27.11
N GLU A 170 3.81 -5.96 26.60
CA GLU A 170 3.65 -5.56 25.19
C GLU A 170 4.50 -4.33 24.84
N PHE A 171 4.55 -3.33 25.72
CA PHE A 171 5.41 -2.16 25.52
C PHE A 171 6.89 -2.56 25.41
N THR A 172 7.34 -3.47 26.28
CA THR A 172 8.74 -3.92 26.33
C THR A 172 9.11 -4.69 25.07
N GLU A 173 8.26 -5.62 24.64
CA GLU A 173 8.45 -6.39 23.39
C GLU A 173 8.46 -5.49 22.16
N ARG A 174 7.54 -4.52 22.09
CA ARG A 174 7.53 -3.53 21.00
C ARG A 174 8.80 -2.67 21.02
N ALA A 175 9.25 -2.23 22.20
CA ALA A 175 10.47 -1.43 22.33
C ALA A 175 11.71 -2.21 21.86
N LYS A 176 11.84 -3.49 22.22
CA LYS A 176 12.92 -4.37 21.73
C LYS A 176 12.84 -4.58 20.21
N THR A 177 11.65 -4.78 19.67
CA THR A 177 11.43 -4.93 18.22
C THR A 177 11.87 -3.67 17.46
N TYR A 178 11.47 -2.48 17.92
CA TYR A 178 11.91 -1.22 17.31
C TYR A 178 13.41 -0.99 17.46
N LEU A 179 14.01 -1.30 18.62
CA LEU A 179 15.45 -1.20 18.79
C LEU A 179 16.19 -2.12 17.82
N SER A 180 15.72 -3.35 17.64
CA SER A 180 16.28 -4.28 16.66
C SER A 180 16.18 -3.72 15.25
N LEU A 181 15.04 -3.15 14.85
CA LEU A 181 14.88 -2.52 13.53
C LEU A 181 15.84 -1.33 13.31
N LEU A 182 16.07 -0.53 14.34
CA LEU A 182 16.92 0.67 14.27
C LEU A 182 18.41 0.35 14.35
N THR A 183 18.77 -0.81 14.87
CA THR A 183 20.16 -1.21 15.03
C THR A 183 20.58 -2.30 14.06
N SER A 184 19.68 -3.07 13.44
CA SER A 184 20.10 -4.10 12.47
C SER A 184 20.80 -3.46 11.25
N ARG A 185 21.91 -4.06 10.81
CA ARG A 185 22.53 -3.65 9.54
C ARG A 185 21.57 -4.00 8.39
N PRO A 186 21.41 -3.13 7.39
CA PRO A 186 20.82 -3.57 6.12
C PRO A 186 21.80 -4.59 5.51
N ASP A 187 21.31 -5.80 5.23
CA ASP A 187 22.00 -6.74 4.35
C ASP A 187 22.04 -6.20 2.91
#